data_AF-A0A7X2MZM3-F1
#
_entry.id   AF-A0A7X2MZM3-F1
#
_cell.length_a   1.000
_cell.length_b   1.000
_cell.length_c   1.000
_cell.angle_alpha   90.00
_cell.angle_beta   90.00
_cell.angle_gamma   90.00
#
_symmetry.space_group_name_H-M   'P 1'
#
loop_
_entity.id
_entity.type
_entity.pdbx_description
1 polymer ?
#
loop_
_entity_poly.entity_id
_entity_poly.type
_entity_poly.pdbx_seq_one_letter_code
_entity_poly.pdbx_strand_id
1 'polypeptide(L)'
;MKVGVQMISDDFRGKYKYHYLNGIPLFELYHTNTELNCINFLTLNRMVNNAVCDDWFNKKIKKGVTLYNEIECIKLPAPNPTLEKYSFFETVSRRRSIRNYSKIPLSLEELSTILFYSAGISGKYDETEQHPRQLLRTYPSAGALFPINLYLFINNVEGLDKGIYYYDAINNNIKCLNKYCNIDTLCEVLSYDGISLQGACAIFMLANMELVGYKYGERGYRFINIEAGHIAQNFYLVSTAIGIGTVALGGFLDEELLELLPLDREKYFMLYQLVIGNINFNSDYWFPPSK
;
A
#
# COMPACT_ATOMS: atom_id res chain seq x y z
N MET A 1 8.12 -25.19 2.05
CA MET A 1 8.38 -26.20 0.98
C MET A 1 8.28 -25.49 -0.37
N LYS A 2 9.39 -25.33 -1.11
CA LYS A 2 9.32 -24.88 -2.51
C LYS A 2 8.79 -26.06 -3.34
N VAL A 3 7.52 -25.99 -3.75
CA VAL A 3 6.91 -26.97 -4.66
C VAL A 3 7.73 -26.97 -5.95
N GLY A 4 8.05 -28.14 -6.49
CA GLY A 4 8.91 -28.29 -7.68
C GLY A 4 8.32 -27.57 -8.89
N VAL A 5 8.82 -26.37 -9.17
CA VAL A 5 8.40 -25.58 -10.34
C VAL A 5 9.27 -25.99 -11.52
N GLN A 6 8.65 -26.58 -12.53
CA GLN A 6 9.32 -26.92 -13.78
C GLN A 6 9.38 -25.66 -14.66
N MET A 7 10.58 -25.26 -15.10
CA MET A 7 10.74 -24.17 -16.07
C MET A 7 10.66 -24.75 -17.48
N ILE A 8 9.60 -24.39 -18.22
CA ILE A 8 9.46 -24.73 -19.64
C ILE A 8 9.37 -23.40 -20.40
N SER A 9 10.14 -23.25 -21.47
CA SER A 9 10.11 -22.06 -22.31
C SER A 9 9.17 -22.30 -23.49
N ASP A 10 8.00 -21.69 -23.48
CA ASP A 10 7.24 -21.38 -24.69
C ASP A 10 6.40 -20.13 -24.39
N ASP A 11 6.89 -18.95 -24.78
CA ASP A 11 6.17 -17.68 -24.70
C ASP A 11 5.93 -17.07 -26.11
N PHE A 12 5.01 -16.11 -26.20
CA PHE A 12 4.59 -15.40 -27.41
C PHE A 12 5.72 -14.77 -28.27
N ARG A 13 6.94 -14.58 -27.74
CA ARG A 13 8.16 -14.06 -28.42
C ARG A 13 9.51 -14.65 -27.90
N GLY A 14 9.51 -15.69 -27.05
CA GLY A 14 10.68 -16.42 -26.56
C GLY A 14 11.66 -15.63 -25.66
N LYS A 15 11.21 -14.60 -24.93
CA LYS A 15 12.05 -13.74 -24.07
C LYS A 15 11.90 -13.97 -22.55
N TYR A 16 10.89 -14.70 -22.10
CA TYR A 16 10.51 -14.81 -20.70
C TYR A 16 10.33 -16.28 -20.28
N LYS A 17 10.74 -16.60 -19.05
CA LYS A 17 10.49 -17.89 -18.42
C LYS A 17 9.32 -17.74 -17.46
N TYR A 18 8.25 -18.49 -17.70
CA TYR A 18 7.16 -18.61 -16.74
C TYR A 18 7.41 -19.76 -15.77
N HIS A 19 6.82 -19.64 -14.59
CA HIS A 19 6.69 -20.73 -13.64
C HIS A 19 5.42 -21.52 -13.97
N TYR A 20 5.52 -22.84 -13.97
CA TYR A 20 4.43 -23.75 -14.29
C TYR A 20 4.14 -24.69 -13.13
N LEU A 21 2.86 -25.04 -12.96
CA LEU A 21 2.42 -26.15 -12.14
C LEU A 21 1.48 -27.02 -12.98
N ASN A 22 1.80 -28.31 -13.11
CA ASN A 22 1.07 -29.26 -13.98
C ASN A 22 0.89 -28.75 -15.44
N GLY A 23 1.91 -28.07 -15.98
CA GLY A 23 1.89 -27.55 -17.35
C GLY A 23 1.09 -26.25 -17.55
N ILE A 24 0.50 -25.68 -16.49
CA ILE A 24 -0.24 -24.42 -16.55
C ILE A 24 0.61 -23.29 -15.93
N PRO A 25 0.77 -22.14 -16.61
CA PRO A 25 1.45 -20.97 -16.02
C PRO A 25 0.79 -20.53 -14.71
N LEU A 26 1.58 -20.12 -13.71
CA LEU A 26 1.04 -19.74 -12.39
C LEU A 26 -0.01 -18.61 -12.44
N PHE A 27 0.17 -17.62 -13.32
CA PHE A 27 -0.79 -16.52 -13.45
C PHE A 27 -2.15 -17.00 -14.00
N GLU A 28 -2.13 -17.97 -14.92
CA GLU A 28 -3.33 -18.57 -15.51
C GLU A 28 -4.00 -19.48 -14.49
N LEU A 29 -3.22 -20.32 -13.80
CA LEU A 29 -3.73 -21.14 -12.70
C LEU A 29 -4.41 -20.28 -11.64
N TYR A 30 -3.77 -19.20 -11.21
CA TYR A 30 -4.37 -18.25 -10.27
C TYR A 30 -5.63 -17.63 -10.85
N HIS A 31 -5.62 -17.18 -12.11
CA HIS A 31 -6.77 -16.57 -12.76
C HIS A 31 -7.96 -17.53 -12.79
N THR A 32 -7.80 -18.73 -13.33
CA THR A 32 -8.88 -19.71 -13.46
C THR A 32 -9.40 -20.18 -12.10
N ASN A 33 -8.54 -20.36 -11.09
CA ASN A 33 -9.00 -20.78 -9.76
C ASN A 33 -9.73 -19.68 -8.97
N THR A 34 -9.54 -18.42 -9.37
CA THR A 34 -10.17 -17.29 -8.68
C THR A 34 -11.23 -16.59 -9.52
N GLU A 35 -11.52 -17.00 -10.76
CA GLU A 35 -12.59 -16.43 -11.59
C GLU A 35 -13.98 -16.83 -11.11
N LEU A 36 -15.02 -16.13 -11.59
CA LEU A 36 -16.40 -16.43 -11.23
C LEU A 36 -17.20 -16.88 -12.46
N ASN A 37 -18.01 -17.90 -12.25
CA ASN A 37 -19.05 -18.37 -13.15
C ASN A 37 -20.33 -18.62 -12.35
N CYS A 38 -21.42 -18.98 -13.03
CA CYS A 38 -22.72 -19.19 -12.40
C CYS A 38 -22.73 -20.28 -11.31
N ILE A 39 -21.78 -21.22 -11.34
CA ILE A 39 -21.69 -22.32 -10.38
C ILE A 39 -20.92 -21.89 -9.13
N ASN A 40 -19.69 -21.41 -9.29
CA ASN A 40 -18.83 -21.08 -8.14
C ASN A 40 -19.21 -19.75 -7.45
N PHE A 41 -20.01 -18.90 -8.09
CA PHE A 41 -20.57 -17.69 -7.46
C PHE A 41 -21.42 -18.01 -6.23
N LEU A 42 -22.17 -19.12 -6.26
CA LEU A 42 -22.95 -19.57 -5.10
C LEU A 42 -22.06 -19.96 -3.91
N THR A 43 -20.91 -20.59 -4.20
CA THR A 43 -19.91 -20.92 -3.18
C THR A 43 -19.34 -19.64 -2.55
N LEU A 44 -18.95 -18.66 -3.36
CA LEU A 44 -18.48 -17.37 -2.86
C LEU A 44 -19.53 -16.68 -1.99
N ASN A 45 -20.79 -16.62 -2.44
CA ASN A 45 -21.88 -16.04 -1.65
C ASN A 45 -22.08 -16.74 -0.32
N ARG A 46 -21.99 -18.08 -0.28
CA ARG A 46 -22.06 -18.84 0.97
C ARG A 46 -20.90 -18.50 1.89
N MET A 47 -19.67 -18.41 1.37
CA MET A 47 -18.50 -18.01 2.18
C MET A 47 -18.68 -16.61 2.76
N VAL A 48 -19.10 -15.65 1.93
CA VAL A 48 -19.37 -14.27 2.36
C VAL A 48 -20.45 -14.24 3.44
N ASN A 49 -21.56 -14.96 3.25
CA ASN A 49 -22.64 -15.05 4.23
C ASN A 49 -22.18 -15.69 5.55
N ASN A 50 -21.41 -16.77 5.49
CA ASN A 50 -20.86 -17.40 6.68
C ASN A 50 -19.96 -16.45 7.45
N ALA A 51 -19.08 -15.71 6.75
CA ALA A 51 -18.19 -14.74 7.39
C ALA A 51 -18.96 -13.60 8.05
N VAL A 52 -19.98 -13.03 7.40
CA VAL A 52 -20.76 -11.91 8.00
C VAL A 52 -21.66 -12.35 9.15
N CYS A 53 -22.04 -13.63 9.22
CA CYS A 53 -22.78 -14.20 10.35
C CYS A 53 -21.87 -14.68 11.50
N ASP A 54 -20.54 -14.58 11.34
CA ASP A 54 -19.57 -15.05 12.33
C ASP A 54 -19.26 -13.95 13.37
N ASP A 55 -19.49 -14.25 14.64
CA ASP A 55 -19.24 -13.34 15.76
C ASP A 55 -17.77 -12.95 15.91
N TRP A 56 -16.84 -13.88 15.71
CA TRP A 56 -15.42 -13.61 15.78
C TRP A 56 -15.00 -12.64 14.67
N PHE A 57 -15.48 -12.86 13.45
CA PHE A 57 -15.19 -12.00 12.30
C PHE A 57 -15.71 -10.57 12.52
N ASN A 58 -16.96 -10.44 12.97
CA ASN A 58 -17.56 -9.15 13.27
C ASN A 58 -16.85 -8.41 14.41
N LYS A 59 -16.45 -9.11 15.48
CA LYS A 59 -15.66 -8.53 16.58
C LYS A 59 -14.30 -8.04 16.10
N LYS A 60 -13.61 -8.81 15.24
CA LYS A 60 -12.33 -8.43 14.65
C LYS A 60 -12.43 -7.17 13.78
N ILE A 61 -13.44 -7.09 12.91
CA ILE A 61 -13.69 -5.90 12.08
C ILE A 61 -13.97 -4.67 12.96
N LYS A 62 -14.87 -4.80 13.95
CA LYS A 62 -15.24 -3.70 14.85
C LYS A 62 -14.04 -3.13 15.61
N LYS A 63 -13.12 -3.99 16.06
CA LYS A 63 -11.92 -3.58 16.80
C LYS A 63 -11.00 -2.71 15.94
N GLY A 64 -10.99 -2.92 14.62
CA GLY A 64 -9.94 -2.41 13.75
C GLY A 64 -8.59 -3.03 14.09
N VAL A 65 -7.58 -2.75 13.26
CA VAL A 65 -6.22 -3.21 13.51
C VAL A 65 -5.33 -1.98 13.68
N THR A 66 -4.86 -1.76 14.91
CA THR A 66 -3.69 -0.92 15.20
C THR A 66 -2.56 -1.84 15.64
N LEU A 67 -1.43 -1.76 14.94
CA LEU A 67 -0.22 -2.50 15.28
C LEU A 67 0.66 -1.67 16.21
N TYR A 68 1.56 -2.34 16.93
CA TYR A 68 2.61 -1.71 17.74
C TYR A 68 2.08 -0.74 18.80
N ASN A 69 1.10 -1.17 19.61
CA ASN A 69 0.46 -0.30 20.61
C ASN A 69 1.40 0.05 21.78
N GLU A 70 2.50 -0.69 21.93
CA GLU A 70 3.57 -0.47 22.88
C GLU A 70 4.61 0.57 22.45
N ILE A 71 4.56 1.05 21.20
CA ILE A 71 5.49 2.06 20.68
C ILE A 71 4.90 3.45 20.84
N GLU A 72 5.73 4.39 21.29
CA GLU A 72 5.38 5.80 21.37
C GLU A 72 4.96 6.36 20.01
N CYS A 73 3.87 7.13 20.02
CA CYS A 73 3.25 7.66 18.81
C CYS A 73 3.74 9.09 18.55
N ILE A 74 4.17 9.38 17.33
CA ILE A 74 4.42 10.74 16.87
C ILE A 74 3.15 11.23 16.19
N LYS A 75 2.48 12.21 16.82
CA LYS A 75 1.25 12.77 16.27
C LYS A 75 1.56 13.57 15.02
N LEU A 76 0.89 13.24 13.91
CA LEU A 76 0.98 14.04 12.71
C LEU A 76 0.11 15.30 12.83
N PRO A 77 0.53 16.44 12.24
CA PRO A 77 -0.31 17.62 12.10
C PRO A 77 -1.66 17.30 11.45
N ALA A 78 -2.67 18.13 11.65
CA ALA A 78 -3.91 17.99 10.90
C ALA A 78 -3.63 18.09 9.38
N PRO A 79 -4.30 17.29 8.54
CA PRO A 79 -4.13 17.39 7.10
C PRO A 79 -4.55 18.78 6.62
N ASN A 80 -3.74 19.40 5.77
CA ASN A 80 -3.94 20.77 5.33
C ASN A 80 -4.36 20.81 3.84
N PRO A 81 -5.66 20.90 3.53
CA PRO A 81 -6.13 21.00 2.15
C PRO A 81 -5.71 22.31 1.45
N THR A 82 -5.29 23.34 2.21
CA THR A 82 -4.86 24.62 1.62
C THR A 82 -3.48 24.56 0.97
N LEU A 83 -2.77 23.45 1.13
CA LEU A 83 -1.55 23.14 0.37
C LEU A 83 -1.82 22.86 -1.12
N GLU A 84 -3.09 22.73 -1.52
CA GLU A 84 -3.49 22.50 -2.92
C GLU A 84 -2.95 23.61 -3.83
N LYS A 85 -2.14 23.19 -4.83
CA LYS A 85 -1.59 24.04 -5.88
C LYS A 85 -2.36 23.94 -7.19
N TYR A 86 -3.05 22.82 -7.41
CA TYR A 86 -3.77 22.54 -8.65
C TYR A 86 -5.17 22.01 -8.34
N SER A 87 -6.16 22.47 -9.11
CA SER A 87 -7.51 21.91 -9.05
C SER A 87 -7.53 20.42 -9.43
N PHE A 88 -8.63 19.72 -9.16
CA PHE A 88 -8.75 18.28 -9.45
C PHE A 88 -8.42 17.90 -10.91
N PHE A 89 -9.01 18.58 -11.90
CA PHE A 89 -8.78 18.23 -13.30
C PHE A 89 -7.37 18.57 -13.78
N GLU A 90 -6.76 19.63 -13.24
CA GLU A 90 -5.36 19.94 -13.47
C GLU A 90 -4.45 18.87 -12.86
N THR A 91 -4.74 18.45 -11.63
CA THR A 91 -4.04 17.36 -10.93
C THR A 91 -4.05 16.08 -11.75
N VAL A 92 -5.23 15.65 -12.21
CA VAL A 92 -5.36 14.44 -13.06
C VAL A 92 -4.54 14.58 -14.35
N SER A 93 -4.56 15.75 -14.98
CA SER A 93 -3.84 16.02 -16.24
C SER A 93 -2.32 16.05 -16.05
N ARG A 94 -1.86 16.62 -14.92
CA ARG A 94 -0.44 16.82 -14.56
C ARG A 94 0.21 15.59 -13.96
N ARG A 95 -0.57 14.65 -13.41
CA ARG A 95 -0.07 13.44 -12.75
C ARG A 95 0.93 12.69 -13.63
N ARG A 96 2.16 12.52 -13.18
CA ARG A 96 3.22 11.74 -13.82
C ARG A 96 4.02 10.97 -12.77
N SER A 97 4.72 9.93 -13.20
CA SER A 97 5.71 9.25 -12.36
C SER A 97 6.99 10.07 -12.30
N ILE A 98 7.21 10.73 -11.18
CA ILE A 98 8.42 11.53 -10.92
C ILE A 98 9.41 10.67 -10.14
N ARG A 99 10.61 10.50 -10.71
CA ARG A 99 11.68 9.66 -10.15
C ARG A 99 12.92 10.44 -9.73
N ASN A 100 12.97 11.74 -10.02
CA ASN A 100 14.08 12.60 -9.60
C ASN A 100 13.59 13.61 -8.56
N TYR A 101 14.28 13.61 -7.44
CA TYR A 101 13.90 14.38 -6.26
C TYR A 101 15.00 15.36 -5.89
N SER A 102 14.59 16.52 -5.38
CA SER A 102 15.52 17.49 -4.81
C SER A 102 15.98 17.05 -3.43
N LYS A 103 16.98 17.73 -2.87
CA LYS A 103 17.44 17.50 -1.49
C LYS A 103 16.64 18.29 -0.45
N ILE A 104 15.62 19.03 -0.87
CA ILE A 104 14.73 19.76 0.03
C ILE A 104 13.84 18.75 0.76
N PRO A 105 13.84 18.74 2.11
CA PRO A 105 13.01 17.82 2.87
C PRO A 105 11.52 18.09 2.62
N LEU A 106 10.69 17.07 2.80
CA LEU A 106 9.25 17.31 2.97
C LEU A 106 9.01 17.88 4.37
N SER A 107 8.11 18.84 4.48
CA SER A 107 7.60 19.23 5.79
C SER A 107 6.73 18.12 6.39
N LEU A 108 6.61 18.11 7.72
CA LEU A 108 5.75 17.14 8.42
C LEU A 108 4.26 17.34 8.05
N GLU A 109 3.86 18.57 7.72
CA GLU A 109 2.49 18.89 7.28
C GLU A 109 2.19 18.33 5.89
N GLU A 110 3.13 18.43 4.94
CA GLU A 110 3.01 17.81 3.61
C GLU A 110 2.91 16.28 3.73
N LEU A 111 3.78 15.65 4.53
CA LEU A 111 3.71 14.20 4.76
C LEU A 111 2.35 13.80 5.37
N SER A 112 1.88 14.51 6.40
CA SER A 112 0.59 14.24 7.03
C SER A 112 -0.56 14.36 6.04
N THR A 113 -0.58 15.44 5.25
CA THR A 113 -1.60 15.71 4.25
C THR A 113 -1.63 14.61 3.19
N ILE A 114 -0.46 14.18 2.69
CA ILE A 114 -0.35 13.08 1.74
C ILE A 114 -0.89 11.78 2.34
N LEU A 115 -0.43 11.38 3.52
CA LEU A 115 -0.84 10.12 4.17
C LEU A 115 -2.34 10.09 4.45
N PHE A 116 -2.89 11.18 5.01
CA PHE A 116 -4.29 11.27 5.36
C PHE A 116 -5.20 11.19 4.13
N TYR A 117 -4.99 12.04 3.12
CA TYR A 117 -5.85 12.03 1.94
C TYR A 117 -5.63 10.76 1.09
N SER A 118 -4.48 10.08 1.23
CA SER A 118 -4.21 8.84 0.51
C SER A 118 -4.79 7.59 1.18
N ALA A 119 -4.75 7.49 2.50
CA ALA A 119 -5.12 6.27 3.23
C ALA A 119 -5.77 6.46 4.61
N GLY A 120 -6.05 7.70 5.01
CA GLY A 120 -6.60 8.08 6.31
C GLY A 120 -8.10 7.81 6.47
N ILE A 121 -8.61 8.14 7.65
CA ILE A 121 -10.04 8.04 7.98
C ILE A 121 -10.77 9.30 7.50
N SER A 122 -11.69 9.15 6.55
CA SER A 122 -12.48 10.24 5.95
C SER A 122 -13.82 10.48 6.65
N GLY A 123 -14.26 9.55 7.50
CA GLY A 123 -15.54 9.68 8.21
C GLY A 123 -15.91 8.42 8.99
N LYS A 124 -17.15 8.38 9.44
CA LYS A 124 -17.78 7.22 10.11
C LYS A 124 -19.28 7.26 9.84
N TYR A 125 -19.94 6.10 9.83
CA TYR A 125 -21.39 6.00 9.82
C TYR A 125 -21.90 5.41 11.14
N ASP A 126 -23.18 5.61 11.45
CA ASP A 126 -23.79 5.09 12.67
C ASP A 126 -24.07 3.59 12.60
N GLU A 127 -23.92 2.91 13.72
CA GLU A 127 -24.20 1.48 13.80
C GLU A 127 -25.68 1.21 13.51
N THR A 128 -25.95 0.20 12.69
CA THR A 128 -27.30 -0.31 12.45
C THR A 128 -27.35 -1.80 12.82
N GLU A 129 -28.55 -2.36 12.99
CA GLU A 129 -28.71 -3.80 13.27
C GLU A 129 -28.05 -4.69 12.20
N GLN A 130 -27.93 -4.19 10.97
CA GLN A 130 -27.37 -4.94 9.83
C GLN A 130 -25.89 -4.62 9.60
N HIS A 131 -25.37 -3.50 10.12
CA HIS A 131 -24.00 -3.06 9.87
C HIS A 131 -23.33 -2.50 11.12
N PRO A 132 -22.22 -3.10 11.58
CA PRO A 132 -21.43 -2.52 12.66
C PRO A 132 -20.94 -1.13 12.24
N ARG A 133 -20.85 -0.17 13.18
CA ARG A 133 -20.19 1.13 12.92
C ARG A 133 -18.77 0.88 12.42
N GLN A 134 -18.42 1.47 11.28
CA GLN A 134 -17.07 1.40 10.71
C GLN A 134 -16.53 2.79 10.40
N LEU A 135 -15.20 2.87 10.38
CA LEU A 135 -14.47 4.05 9.93
C LEU A 135 -14.39 4.02 8.40
N LEU A 136 -14.79 5.12 7.78
CA LEU A 136 -14.68 5.31 6.33
C LEU A 136 -13.26 5.75 5.99
N ARG A 137 -12.75 5.30 4.84
CA ARG A 137 -11.41 5.63 4.34
C ARG A 137 -11.50 6.50 3.09
N THR A 138 -10.40 7.10 2.69
CA THR A 138 -10.31 7.87 1.44
C THR A 138 -10.24 7.00 0.18
N TYR A 139 -10.28 5.68 0.34
CA TYR A 139 -10.27 4.69 -0.73
C TYR A 139 -11.27 3.56 -0.42
N PRO A 140 -11.82 2.90 -1.46
CA PRO A 140 -12.68 1.73 -1.27
C PRO A 140 -11.87 0.47 -0.97
N SER A 141 -12.48 -0.46 -0.22
CA SER A 141 -11.92 -1.78 0.09
C SER A 141 -13.02 -2.83 -0.03
N ALA A 142 -12.67 -4.02 -0.54
CA ALA A 142 -13.63 -5.12 -0.69
C ALA A 142 -14.19 -5.52 0.68
N GLY A 143 -15.50 -5.34 0.86
CA GLY A 143 -16.17 -5.65 2.11
C GLY A 143 -15.78 -4.74 3.28
N ALA A 144 -15.19 -3.58 3.02
CA ALA A 144 -14.70 -2.62 4.02
C ALA A 144 -13.74 -3.24 5.04
N LEU A 145 -12.85 -4.13 4.58
CA LEU A 145 -11.93 -4.88 5.44
C LEU A 145 -10.59 -4.16 5.66
N PHE A 146 -10.16 -3.33 4.69
CA PHE A 146 -8.93 -2.53 4.75
C PHE A 146 -7.67 -3.33 5.19
N PRO A 147 -7.33 -4.46 4.54
CA PRO A 147 -6.20 -5.33 4.90
C PRO A 147 -4.81 -4.70 4.71
N ILE A 148 -4.69 -3.57 3.98
CA ILE A 148 -3.39 -2.94 3.69
C ILE A 148 -2.92 -2.06 4.85
N ASN A 149 -1.68 -2.31 5.26
CA ASN A 149 -0.93 -1.53 6.23
C ASN A 149 0.16 -0.73 5.51
N LEU A 150 0.36 0.52 5.93
CA LEU A 150 1.40 1.39 5.36
C LEU A 150 2.60 1.47 6.30
N TYR A 151 3.75 1.05 5.79
CA TYR A 151 5.05 1.27 6.41
C TYR A 151 5.78 2.36 5.63
N LEU A 152 6.53 3.19 6.34
CA LEU A 152 7.22 4.34 5.78
C LEU A 152 8.70 4.18 6.07
N PHE A 153 9.54 4.26 5.05
CA PHE A 153 10.94 4.60 5.23
C PHE A 153 11.10 6.11 5.07
N ILE A 154 11.32 6.79 6.19
CA ILE A 154 11.60 8.21 6.25
C ILE A 154 13.07 8.42 5.96
N ASN A 155 13.38 9.21 4.93
CA ASN A 155 14.75 9.53 4.54
C ASN A 155 15.08 11.00 4.75
N ASN A 156 14.16 11.91 4.38
CA ASN A 156 14.37 13.36 4.42
C ASN A 156 13.04 14.10 4.67
N VAL A 157 12.54 14.03 5.91
CA VAL A 157 11.32 14.73 6.35
C VAL A 157 11.64 15.55 7.59
N GLU A 158 11.19 16.80 7.63
CA GLU A 158 11.45 17.71 8.74
C GLU A 158 10.90 17.18 10.06
N GLY A 159 11.73 17.21 11.11
CA GLY A 159 11.33 16.80 12.46
C GLY A 159 11.22 15.28 12.67
N LEU A 160 11.61 14.47 11.69
CA LEU A 160 11.65 13.00 11.82
C LEU A 160 13.06 12.48 11.55
N ASP A 161 13.49 11.55 12.40
CA ASP A 161 14.72 10.81 12.15
C ASP A 161 14.58 9.90 10.94
N LYS A 162 15.70 9.64 10.27
CA LYS A 162 15.75 8.62 9.22
C LYS A 162 15.41 7.26 9.84
N GLY A 163 14.53 6.50 9.19
CA GLY A 163 14.07 5.27 9.80
C GLY A 163 12.86 4.63 9.17
N ILE A 164 12.43 3.53 9.76
CA ILE A 164 11.19 2.84 9.41
C ILE A 164 10.08 3.16 10.42
N TYR A 165 8.91 3.46 9.90
CA TYR A 165 7.74 3.87 10.66
C TYR A 165 6.51 3.09 10.22
N TYR A 166 5.55 2.92 11.12
CA TYR A 166 4.21 2.44 10.79
C TYR A 166 3.22 3.60 10.83
N TYR A 167 2.35 3.72 9.82
CA TYR A 167 1.27 4.71 9.80
C TYR A 167 -0.01 4.15 10.42
N ASP A 168 -0.39 4.70 11.58
CA ASP A 168 -1.67 4.44 12.23
C ASP A 168 -2.70 5.44 11.69
N ALA A 169 -3.42 5.01 10.66
CA ALA A 169 -4.46 5.81 10.02
C ALA A 169 -5.65 6.13 10.96
N ILE A 170 -5.95 5.24 11.92
CA ILE A 170 -7.10 5.44 12.84
C ILE A 170 -6.86 6.66 13.70
N ASN A 171 -5.64 6.81 14.20
CA ASN A 171 -5.26 7.90 15.09
C ASN A 171 -4.54 9.06 14.38
N ASN A 172 -4.33 8.94 13.06
CA ASN A 172 -3.49 9.83 12.25
C ASN A 172 -2.14 10.14 12.92
N ASN A 173 -1.37 9.09 13.20
CA ASN A 173 -0.03 9.19 13.78
C ASN A 173 0.93 8.19 13.12
N ILE A 174 2.22 8.33 13.41
CA ILE A 174 3.24 7.37 13.01
C ILE A 174 3.97 6.81 14.24
N LYS A 175 4.51 5.60 14.10
CA LYS A 175 5.24 4.90 15.17
C LYS A 175 6.62 4.51 14.67
N CYS A 176 7.68 4.95 15.34
CA CYS A 176 9.07 4.67 14.95
C CYS A 176 9.44 3.21 15.30
N LEU A 177 9.79 2.43 14.28
CA LEU A 177 10.14 1.01 14.42
C LEU A 177 11.66 0.77 14.42
N ASN A 178 12.49 1.83 14.43
CA ASN A 178 13.95 1.72 14.33
C ASN A 178 14.58 0.80 15.40
N LYS A 179 13.98 0.68 16.58
CA LYS A 179 14.48 -0.27 17.61
C LYS A 179 14.43 -1.75 17.19
N TYR A 180 13.69 -2.07 16.12
CA TYR A 180 13.56 -3.43 15.57
C TYR A 180 14.32 -3.63 14.26
N CYS A 181 14.91 -2.57 13.69
CA CYS A 181 15.47 -2.61 12.35
C CYS A 181 16.83 -1.91 12.31
N ASN A 182 17.83 -2.60 11.73
CA ASN A 182 19.12 -1.98 11.43
C ASN A 182 18.96 -1.05 10.21
N ILE A 183 19.19 0.25 10.40
CA ILE A 183 19.00 1.25 9.35
C ILE A 183 19.98 1.10 8.19
N ASP A 184 21.21 0.66 8.45
CA ASP A 184 22.19 0.44 7.39
C ASP A 184 21.76 -0.73 6.50
N THR A 185 21.34 -1.85 7.12
CA THR A 185 20.76 -2.99 6.40
C THR A 185 19.52 -2.60 5.60
N LEU A 186 18.62 -1.79 6.17
CA LEU A 186 17.46 -1.29 5.44
C LEU A 186 17.88 -0.45 4.23
N CYS A 187 18.89 0.43 4.40
CA CYS A 187 19.39 1.22 3.28
C CYS A 187 20.01 0.35 2.19
N GLU A 188 20.73 -0.72 2.55
CA GLU A 188 21.25 -1.70 1.59
C GLU A 188 20.12 -2.37 0.80
N VAL A 189 19.07 -2.86 1.46
CA VAL A 189 17.90 -3.47 0.79
C VAL A 189 17.22 -2.47 -0.15
N LEU A 190 17.01 -1.24 0.30
CA LEU A 190 16.35 -0.19 -0.49
C LEU A 190 17.22 0.36 -1.63
N SER A 191 18.54 0.18 -1.58
CA SER A 191 19.44 0.60 -2.64
C SER A 191 19.24 -0.19 -3.94
N TYR A 192 18.61 -1.37 -3.87
CA TYR A 192 18.39 -2.25 -5.01
C TYR A 192 17.51 -1.61 -6.10
N ASP A 193 16.46 -0.89 -5.71
CA ASP A 193 15.62 -0.14 -6.67
C ASP A 193 16.23 1.24 -7.04
N GLY A 194 17.20 1.70 -6.25
CA GLY A 194 17.94 2.95 -6.41
C GLY A 194 17.15 4.24 -6.17
N ILE A 195 15.82 4.22 -6.24
CA ILE A 195 14.93 5.40 -6.18
C ILE A 195 14.46 5.68 -4.76
N SER A 196 14.27 4.64 -3.95
CA SER A 196 13.73 4.73 -2.59
C SER A 196 14.58 5.58 -1.65
N LEU A 197 15.90 5.52 -1.82
CA LEU A 197 16.86 6.36 -1.08
C LEU A 197 16.97 7.78 -1.64
N GLN A 198 16.43 8.05 -2.83
CA GLN A 198 16.46 9.38 -3.44
C GLN A 198 15.26 10.22 -3.00
N GLY A 199 14.11 9.60 -2.77
CA GLY A 199 12.92 10.28 -2.26
C GLY A 199 13.06 10.73 -0.81
N ALA A 200 12.13 11.59 -0.39
CA ALA A 200 12.01 12.01 1.00
C ALA A 200 11.40 10.91 1.89
N CYS A 201 10.48 10.13 1.33
CA CYS A 201 9.83 9.02 1.99
C CYS A 201 9.49 7.92 0.98
N ALA A 202 9.80 6.66 1.32
CA ALA A 202 9.28 5.49 0.61
C ALA A 202 8.16 4.84 1.44
N ILE A 203 7.06 4.47 0.80
CA ILE A 203 5.88 3.88 1.40
C ILE A 203 5.74 2.45 0.91
N PHE A 204 5.62 1.49 1.82
CA PHE A 204 5.42 0.07 1.55
C PHE A 204 4.01 -0.34 1.96
N MET A 205 3.28 -0.96 1.03
CA MET A 205 1.93 -1.46 1.23
C MET A 205 1.99 -2.96 1.50
N LEU A 206 1.75 -3.33 2.76
CA LEU A 206 1.75 -4.72 3.20
C LEU A 206 0.32 -5.16 3.53
N ALA A 207 -0.18 -6.16 2.84
CA ALA A 207 -1.51 -6.71 3.08
C ALA A 207 -1.46 -7.90 4.03
N ASN A 208 -2.40 -7.96 4.98
CA ASN A 208 -2.64 -9.14 5.80
C ASN A 208 -3.87 -9.90 5.29
N MET A 209 -3.72 -11.21 5.04
CA MET A 209 -4.77 -12.04 4.48
C MET A 209 -5.81 -12.57 5.48
N GLU A 210 -5.66 -12.36 6.80
CA GLU A 210 -6.51 -12.96 7.85
C GLU A 210 -8.00 -12.74 7.59
N LEU A 211 -8.45 -11.48 7.47
CA LEU A 211 -9.88 -11.17 7.31
C LEU A 211 -10.37 -11.30 5.87
N VAL A 212 -9.58 -10.82 4.91
CA VAL A 212 -9.96 -10.86 3.49
C VAL A 212 -9.96 -12.29 2.94
N GLY A 213 -9.01 -13.12 3.37
CA GLY A 213 -8.98 -14.55 3.08
C GLY A 213 -10.09 -15.31 3.79
N TYR A 214 -10.43 -14.96 5.03
CA TYR A 214 -11.58 -15.57 5.73
C TYR A 214 -12.90 -15.34 4.97
N LYS A 215 -13.12 -14.12 4.46
CA LYS A 215 -14.36 -13.76 3.76
C LYS A 215 -14.39 -14.20 2.29
N TYR A 216 -13.27 -14.16 1.60
CA TYR A 216 -13.21 -14.29 0.13
C TYR A 216 -12.29 -15.42 -0.36
N GLY A 217 -11.66 -16.19 0.53
CA GLY A 217 -10.70 -17.22 0.17
C GLY A 217 -9.53 -16.66 -0.66
N GLU A 218 -9.06 -17.45 -1.62
CA GLU A 218 -7.97 -17.08 -2.53
C GLU A 218 -8.28 -15.86 -3.39
N ARG A 219 -9.56 -15.60 -3.69
CA ARG A 219 -10.01 -14.40 -4.41
C ARG A 219 -9.72 -13.12 -3.61
N GLY A 220 -9.55 -13.22 -2.29
CA GLY A 220 -9.05 -12.14 -1.45
C GLY A 220 -7.74 -11.53 -1.96
N TYR A 221 -6.86 -12.35 -2.56
CA TYR A 221 -5.60 -11.86 -3.12
C TYR A 221 -5.82 -10.94 -4.35
N ARG A 222 -6.93 -11.07 -5.09
CA ARG A 222 -7.28 -10.09 -6.15
C ARG A 222 -7.66 -8.76 -5.52
N PHE A 223 -8.44 -8.81 -4.44
CA PHE A 223 -8.97 -7.61 -3.80
C PHE A 223 -7.88 -6.77 -3.14
N ILE A 224 -6.88 -7.39 -2.50
CA ILE A 224 -5.77 -6.61 -1.93
C ILE A 224 -4.96 -5.90 -3.01
N ASN A 225 -4.78 -6.50 -4.20
CA ASN A 225 -4.09 -5.84 -5.31
C ASN A 225 -4.89 -4.65 -5.88
N ILE A 226 -6.22 -4.80 -5.99
CA ILE A 226 -7.12 -3.71 -6.40
C ILE A 226 -7.07 -2.56 -5.38
N GLU A 227 -7.12 -2.89 -4.10
CA GLU A 227 -7.02 -1.92 -3.01
C GLU A 227 -5.68 -1.17 -3.04
N ALA A 228 -4.56 -1.88 -3.22
CA ALA A 228 -3.24 -1.27 -3.36
C ALA A 228 -3.21 -0.28 -4.54
N GLY A 229 -3.85 -0.62 -5.66
CA GLY A 229 -4.02 0.27 -6.80
C GLY A 229 -4.81 1.54 -6.47
N HIS A 230 -5.89 1.43 -5.70
CA HIS A 230 -6.67 2.58 -5.24
C HIS A 230 -5.84 3.52 -4.34
N ILE A 231 -5.15 2.96 -3.34
CA ILE A 231 -4.32 3.75 -2.42
C ILE A 231 -3.19 4.44 -3.20
N ALA A 232 -2.50 3.70 -4.08
CA ALA A 232 -1.41 4.25 -4.87
C ALA A 232 -1.86 5.38 -5.80
N GLN A 233 -3.04 5.27 -6.41
CA GLN A 233 -3.59 6.34 -7.23
C GLN A 233 -3.93 7.57 -6.38
N ASN A 234 -4.44 7.40 -5.15
CA ASN A 234 -4.62 8.54 -4.26
C ASN A 234 -3.28 9.21 -3.92
N PHE A 235 -2.22 8.46 -3.62
CA PHE A 235 -0.89 9.03 -3.42
C PHE A 235 -0.41 9.84 -4.62
N TYR A 236 -0.63 9.35 -5.84
CA TYR A 236 -0.33 10.09 -7.06
C TYR A 236 -1.11 11.41 -7.15
N LEU A 237 -2.42 11.37 -6.91
CA LEU A 237 -3.29 12.54 -7.06
C LEU A 237 -3.02 13.57 -5.96
N VAL A 238 -2.99 13.15 -4.69
CA VAL A 238 -2.76 14.05 -3.56
C VAL A 238 -1.38 14.71 -3.65
N SER A 239 -0.33 13.92 -3.92
CA SER A 239 1.02 14.47 -4.06
C SER A 239 1.09 15.44 -5.24
N THR A 240 0.51 15.08 -6.40
CA THR A 240 0.46 15.98 -7.56
C THR A 240 -0.27 17.28 -7.22
N ALA A 241 -1.42 17.19 -6.52
CA ALA A 241 -2.23 18.35 -6.15
C ALA A 241 -1.46 19.39 -5.32
N ILE A 242 -0.57 18.94 -4.43
CA ILE A 242 0.27 19.83 -3.60
C ILE A 242 1.67 20.08 -4.20
N GLY A 243 1.94 19.58 -5.42
CA GLY A 243 3.18 19.77 -6.17
C GLY A 243 4.36 18.91 -5.70
N ILE A 244 4.09 17.78 -5.04
CA ILE A 244 5.07 16.77 -4.65
C ILE A 244 5.16 15.67 -5.72
N GLY A 245 6.38 15.21 -5.99
CA GLY A 245 6.63 14.14 -6.95
C GLY A 245 6.35 12.78 -6.34
N THR A 246 5.77 11.88 -7.13
CA THR A 246 5.50 10.49 -6.73
C THR A 246 5.85 9.53 -7.84
N VAL A 247 6.37 8.36 -7.48
CA VAL A 247 6.45 7.19 -8.35
C VAL A 247 6.01 5.96 -7.59
N ALA A 248 5.39 5.03 -8.30
CA ALA A 248 5.08 3.72 -7.79
C ALA A 248 6.01 2.68 -8.43
N LEU A 249 6.48 1.75 -7.62
CA LEU A 249 7.45 0.72 -7.94
C LEU A 249 6.85 -0.65 -7.64
N GLY A 250 6.91 -1.55 -8.62
CA GLY A 250 6.45 -2.94 -8.48
C GLY A 250 7.59 -3.95 -8.30
N GLY A 251 8.84 -3.48 -8.24
CA GLY A 251 10.01 -4.32 -8.01
C GLY A 251 10.62 -3.96 -6.67
N PHE A 252 10.65 -4.92 -5.76
CA PHE A 252 11.19 -4.82 -4.41
C PHE A 252 11.73 -6.19 -3.99
N LEU A 253 12.52 -6.20 -2.93
CA LEU A 253 13.06 -7.40 -2.31
C LEU A 253 12.08 -7.82 -1.19
N ASP A 254 11.03 -8.56 -1.55
CA ASP A 254 9.91 -8.91 -0.65
C ASP A 254 10.38 -9.55 0.66
N GLU A 255 11.21 -10.60 0.56
CA GLU A 255 11.65 -11.40 1.70
C GLU A 255 12.56 -10.56 2.61
N GLU A 256 13.51 -9.86 2.02
CA GLU A 256 14.47 -9.01 2.72
C GLU A 256 13.80 -7.84 3.43
N LEU A 257 12.79 -7.21 2.82
CA LEU A 257 12.01 -6.15 3.47
C LEU A 257 11.16 -6.67 4.62
N LEU A 258 10.52 -7.83 4.46
CA LEU A 258 9.71 -8.45 5.51
C LEU A 258 10.55 -8.93 6.69
N GLU A 259 11.77 -9.41 6.46
CA GLU A 259 12.70 -9.83 7.51
C GLU A 259 13.14 -8.69 8.44
N LEU A 260 13.12 -7.45 7.95
CA LEU A 260 13.46 -6.26 8.73
C LEU A 260 12.30 -5.75 9.60
N LEU A 261 11.08 -6.28 9.41
CA LEU A 261 9.89 -5.85 10.11
C LEU A 261 9.55 -6.79 11.26
N PRO A 262 9.09 -6.28 12.43
CA PRO A 262 8.63 -7.09 13.55
C PRO A 262 7.24 -7.68 13.29
N LEU A 263 7.11 -8.51 12.24
CA LEU A 263 5.87 -9.11 11.77
C LEU A 263 5.98 -10.63 11.58
N ASP A 264 4.83 -11.29 11.65
CA ASP A 264 4.69 -12.67 11.19
C ASP A 264 4.66 -12.70 9.66
N ARG A 265 5.84 -12.83 9.05
CA ARG A 265 6.04 -12.71 7.59
C ARG A 265 5.16 -13.64 6.75
N GLU A 266 4.72 -14.78 7.29
CA GLU A 266 3.86 -15.72 6.55
C GLU A 266 2.44 -15.16 6.33
N LYS A 267 2.04 -14.15 7.11
CA LYS A 267 0.70 -13.54 7.02
C LYS A 267 0.67 -12.26 6.20
N TYR A 268 1.83 -11.68 5.91
CA TYR A 268 1.94 -10.37 5.24
C TYR A 268 2.53 -10.51 3.85
N PHE A 269 1.92 -9.82 2.90
CA PHE A 269 2.34 -9.78 1.51
C PHE A 269 2.73 -8.35 1.17
N MET A 270 3.97 -8.15 0.73
CA MET A 270 4.39 -6.89 0.13
C MET A 270 3.74 -6.76 -1.25
N LEU A 271 2.95 -5.70 -1.46
CA LEU A 271 2.16 -5.55 -2.68
C LEU A 271 2.67 -4.43 -3.57
N TYR A 272 3.03 -3.31 -2.95
CA TYR A 272 3.30 -2.10 -3.70
C TYR A 272 4.17 -1.14 -2.91
N GLN A 273 5.02 -0.43 -3.63
CA GLN A 273 5.89 0.59 -3.08
C GLN A 273 5.64 1.91 -3.78
N LEU A 274 5.63 3.01 -3.04
CA LEU A 274 5.67 4.35 -3.59
C LEU A 274 6.83 5.13 -3.01
N VAL A 275 7.32 6.10 -3.77
CA VAL A 275 8.34 7.04 -3.31
C VAL A 275 7.81 8.44 -3.56
N ILE A 276 7.87 9.29 -2.54
CA ILE A 276 7.47 10.69 -2.59
C ILE A 276 8.64 11.61 -2.25
N GLY A 277 8.64 12.81 -2.83
CA GLY A 277 9.62 13.84 -2.50
C GLY A 277 9.47 15.10 -3.33
N ASN A 278 10.13 16.18 -2.89
CA ASN A 278 10.16 17.43 -3.64
C ASN A 278 10.75 17.22 -5.03
N ILE A 279 10.07 17.71 -6.06
CA ILE A 279 10.48 17.52 -7.46
C ILE A 279 11.78 18.28 -7.73
N ASN A 280 12.76 17.63 -8.37
CA ASN A 280 13.90 18.32 -8.94
C ASN A 280 13.60 18.74 -10.38
N PHE A 281 13.24 20.02 -10.58
CA PHE A 281 12.90 20.56 -11.90
C PHE A 281 14.12 20.78 -12.81
N ASN A 282 15.35 20.74 -12.27
CA ASN A 282 16.58 20.95 -13.04
C ASN A 282 17.03 19.70 -13.81
N SER A 283 16.35 18.56 -13.65
CA SER A 283 16.53 17.42 -14.54
C SER A 283 15.42 17.41 -15.58
N ASP A 284 15.77 17.82 -16.79
CA ASP A 284 14.91 17.66 -17.96
C ASP A 284 14.54 16.20 -18.13
N TYR A 285 13.30 15.82 -17.80
CA TYR A 285 12.80 14.56 -18.35
C TYR A 285 11.34 14.59 -18.81
N TRP A 286 10.41 15.38 -18.25
CA TRP A 286 9.00 15.20 -18.65
C TRP A 286 8.03 16.37 -18.49
N PHE A 287 8.51 17.59 -18.20
CA PHE A 287 7.63 18.76 -18.26
C PHE A 287 7.78 19.40 -19.64
N PRO A 288 6.78 19.35 -20.54
CA PRO A 288 6.76 20.34 -21.59
C PRO A 288 6.74 21.71 -20.89
N PRO A 289 7.63 22.65 -21.24
CA PRO A 289 7.51 24.00 -20.74
C PRO A 289 6.08 24.47 -21.06
N SER A 290 5.38 24.98 -20.05
CA SER A 290 4.11 25.66 -20.25
C SER A 290 4.33 26.74 -21.31
N LYS A 291 3.59 26.66 -22.42
CA LYS A 291 3.45 27.76 -23.37
C LYS A 291 2.76 28.95 -22.71
#